data_AF-A0A2E5JXL1-F1
#
_entry.id   AF-A0A2E5JXL1-F1
#
_cell.length_a   1.000
_cell.length_b   1.000
_cell.length_c   1.000
_cell.angle_alpha   90.00
_cell.angle_beta   90.00
_cell.angle_gamma   90.00
#
_symmetry.space_group_name_H-M   'P 1'
#
loop_
_entity.id
_entity.type
_entity.pdbx_description
1 polymer ?
#
loop_
_entity_poly.entity_id
_entity_poly.type
_entity_poly.pdbx_seq_one_letter_code
_entity_poly.pdbx_strand_id
1 'polypeptide(L)'
;MVDLDKRTDEQIRALLLALGNAFSDGFRRNIDMEGLDERDLAFEAGLIEPSEMELSTYATQKRGRIIKLLSEIQERGWITMYEKPPVGAYRVFISQEGITKFNELNLSWWKKFFKRFT
;
A
#
# COMPACT_ATOMS: atom_id res chain seq x y z
N MET A 1 10.44 7.40 21.82
CA MET A 1 9.38 7.99 20.97
C MET A 1 9.75 8.09 19.48
N VAL A 2 11.04 8.02 19.10
CA VAL A 2 11.51 8.20 17.71
C VAL A 2 11.36 6.94 16.81
N ASP A 3 11.31 5.74 17.38
CA ASP A 3 11.26 4.49 16.57
C ASP A 3 9.89 4.13 16.01
N LEU A 4 8.80 4.56 16.66
CA LEU A 4 7.44 4.24 16.20
C LEU A 4 7.10 4.99 14.91
N ASP A 5 7.58 6.22 14.79
CA ASP A 5 7.36 7.07 13.62
C ASP A 5 8.08 6.50 12.38
N LYS A 6 9.35 6.10 12.55
CA LYS A 6 10.13 5.47 11.47
C LYS A 6 9.49 4.19 10.94
N ARG A 7 9.05 3.30 11.83
CA ARG A 7 8.40 2.04 11.44
C ARG A 7 7.08 2.29 10.71
N THR A 8 6.31 3.29 11.15
CA THR A 8 5.05 3.67 10.51
C THR A 8 5.30 4.19 9.10
N ASP A 9 6.29 5.08 8.95
CA ASP A 9 6.69 5.63 7.65
C ASP A 9 7.22 4.55 6.69
N GLU A 10 7.95 3.55 7.18
CA GLU A 10 8.39 2.40 6.38
C GLU A 10 7.20 1.58 5.88
N GLN A 11 6.20 1.33 6.73
CA GLN A 11 5.00 0.59 6.34
C GLN A 11 4.14 1.37 5.35
N ILE A 12 4.02 2.69 5.53
CA ILE A 12 3.36 3.58 4.57
C ILE A 12 4.04 3.51 3.21
N ARG A 13 5.38 3.56 3.18
CA ARG A 13 6.14 3.43 1.93
C ARG A 13 5.94 2.05 1.30
N ALA A 14 5.93 0.98 2.09
CA ALA A 14 5.68 -0.37 1.59
C ALA A 14 4.30 -0.48 0.92
N LEU A 15 3.25 0.05 1.57
CA LEU A 15 1.89 0.10 1.01
C LEU A 15 1.83 0.93 -0.28
N LEU A 16 2.43 2.12 -0.30
CA LEU A 16 2.41 2.98 -1.48
C LEU A 16 3.20 2.37 -2.66
N LEU A 17 4.33 1.72 -2.38
CA LEU A 17 5.11 1.01 -3.40
C LEU A 17 4.35 -0.20 -3.94
N ALA A 18 3.74 -1.01 -3.09
CA ALA A 18 2.92 -2.15 -3.51
C ALA A 18 1.76 -1.68 -4.40
N LEU A 19 1.02 -0.66 -3.96
CA LEU A 19 -0.09 -0.10 -4.73
C LEU A 19 0.38 0.48 -6.07
N GLY A 20 1.44 1.29 -6.08
CA GLY A 20 1.97 1.86 -7.32
C GLY A 20 2.49 0.81 -8.30
N ASN A 21 3.11 -0.26 -7.79
CA ASN A 21 3.51 -1.40 -8.61
C ASN A 21 2.30 -2.12 -9.20
N ALA A 22 1.25 -2.35 -8.41
CA ALA A 22 0.03 -2.99 -8.88
C ALA A 22 -0.68 -2.18 -9.98
N PHE A 23 -0.73 -0.84 -9.84
CA PHE A 23 -1.32 0.04 -10.86
C PHE A 23 -0.43 0.23 -12.10
N SER A 24 0.88 -0.03 -11.98
CA SER A 24 1.80 -0.03 -13.12
C SER A 24 1.89 -1.39 -13.83
N ASP A 25 1.25 -2.43 -13.28
CA ASP A 25 1.26 -3.78 -13.82
C ASP A 25 0.26 -3.92 -14.99
N GLY A 26 0.79 -3.93 -16.20
CA GLY A 26 -0.01 -4.07 -17.44
C GLY A 26 -0.77 -5.39 -17.58
N PHE A 27 -0.57 -6.37 -16.71
CA PHE A 27 -1.36 -7.61 -16.69
C PHE A 27 -2.67 -7.47 -15.90
N ARG A 28 -2.79 -6.47 -15.01
CA ARG A 28 -4.00 -6.24 -14.18
C ARG A 28 -5.00 -5.33 -14.89
N ARG A 29 -5.68 -5.88 -15.90
CA ARG A 29 -6.53 -5.14 -16.85
C ARG A 29 -7.68 -4.30 -16.26
N ASN A 30 -8.06 -4.52 -15.00
CA ASN A 30 -9.18 -3.83 -14.36
C ASN A 30 -8.82 -3.05 -13.09
N ILE A 31 -7.54 -2.96 -12.71
CA ILE A 31 -7.17 -2.35 -11.42
C ILE A 31 -7.56 -0.86 -11.34
N ASP A 32 -7.55 -0.16 -12.47
CA ASP A 32 -7.99 1.24 -12.55
C ASP A 32 -9.49 1.43 -12.25
N MET A 33 -10.31 0.40 -12.50
CA MET A 33 -11.76 0.43 -12.26
C MET A 33 -12.15 -0.19 -10.92
N GLU A 34 -11.47 -1.27 -10.53
CA GLU A 34 -11.84 -2.06 -9.36
C GLU A 34 -11.06 -1.70 -8.10
N GLY A 35 -9.91 -1.04 -8.25
CA GLY A 35 -8.96 -0.80 -7.18
C GLY A 35 -8.34 -2.10 -6.67
N LEU A 36 -7.45 -1.98 -5.68
CA LEU A 36 -6.89 -3.14 -4.98
C LEU A 36 -7.62 -3.36 -3.66
N ASP A 37 -7.89 -4.62 -3.28
CA ASP A 37 -8.44 -4.91 -1.96
C ASP A 37 -7.41 -4.54 -0.86
N GLU A 38 -7.87 -3.96 0.26
CA GLU A 38 -6.99 -3.58 1.38
C GLU A 38 -6.11 -4.74 1.87
N ARG A 39 -6.64 -5.96 1.85
CA ARG A 39 -5.96 -7.15 2.35
C ARG A 39 -4.90 -7.61 1.36
N ASP A 40 -5.27 -7.67 0.08
CA ASP A 40 -4.36 -8.04 -0.99
C ASP A 40 -3.20 -7.02 -1.06
N LEU A 41 -3.51 -5.73 -0.90
CA LEU A 41 -2.51 -4.67 -0.81
C LEU A 41 -1.58 -4.87 0.40
N ALA A 42 -2.12 -5.18 1.57
CA ALA A 42 -1.30 -5.40 2.77
C ALA A 42 -0.42 -6.65 2.66
N PHE A 43 -0.89 -7.68 1.96
CA PHE A 43 -0.11 -8.86 1.62
C PHE A 43 1.01 -8.53 0.63
N GLU A 44 0.73 -7.81 -0.46
CA GLU A 44 1.73 -7.36 -1.43
C GLU A 44 2.78 -6.44 -0.81
N ALA A 45 2.40 -5.65 0.20
CA ALA A 45 3.30 -4.82 0.98
C ALA A 45 4.13 -5.61 2.02
N GLY A 46 3.93 -6.93 2.13
CA GLY A 46 4.64 -7.79 3.09
C GLY A 46 4.28 -7.51 4.55
N LEU A 47 3.13 -6.88 4.81
CA LEU A 47 2.67 -6.57 6.17
C LEU A 47 1.91 -7.73 6.81
N ILE A 48 1.58 -8.74 6.01
CA ILE A 48 0.73 -9.87 6.36
C ILE A 48 1.33 -11.12 5.71
N GLU A 49 1.41 -12.20 6.47
CA GLU A 49 1.97 -13.47 6.00
C GLU A 49 0.92 -14.31 5.24
N PRO A 50 1.32 -15.24 4.34
CA PRO A 50 0.38 -16.11 3.63
C PRO A 50 -0.56 -16.89 4.56
N SER A 51 -0.06 -17.36 5.70
CA SER A 51 -0.85 -18.06 6.73
C SER A 51 -1.97 -17.19 7.32
N GLU A 52 -1.84 -15.87 7.24
CA GLU A 52 -2.78 -14.88 7.77
C GLU A 52 -3.79 -14.43 6.70
N MET A 53 -3.56 -14.76 5.43
CA MET A 53 -4.50 -14.56 4.32
C MET A 53 -5.59 -15.64 4.29
N GLU A 54 -5.24 -16.88 4.65
CA GLU A 54 -6.10 -18.06 4.49
C GLU A 54 -7.19 -18.19 5.55
N LEU A 55 -7.11 -17.41 6.63
CA LEU A 55 -8.09 -17.45 7.69
C LEU A 55 -9.10 -16.31 7.60
N SER A 56 -10.32 -16.58 8.07
CA SER A 56 -11.24 -15.58 8.66
C SER A 56 -10.59 -14.74 9.78
N THR A 57 -9.33 -15.02 10.09
CA THR A 57 -8.40 -14.34 10.99
C THR A 57 -7.49 -13.37 10.23
N TYR A 58 -8.05 -12.57 9.32
CA TYR A 58 -7.55 -11.20 9.17
C TYR A 58 -7.83 -10.51 10.52
N ALA A 59 -6.96 -10.77 11.50
CA ALA A 59 -7.20 -10.50 12.90
C ALA A 59 -7.59 -9.04 13.07
N THR A 60 -8.70 -8.77 13.76
CA THR A 60 -9.30 -7.43 13.89
C THR A 60 -8.25 -6.36 14.23
N GLN A 61 -7.23 -6.72 15.02
CA GLN A 61 -6.12 -5.85 15.37
C GLN A 61 -5.17 -5.52 14.20
N LYS A 62 -4.74 -6.51 13.40
CA LYS A 62 -3.88 -6.28 12.22
C LYS A 62 -4.64 -5.50 11.15
N ARG A 63 -5.88 -5.89 10.90
CA ARG A 63 -6.81 -5.17 10.04
C ARG A 63 -6.92 -3.70 10.42
N GLY A 64 -7.23 -3.43 11.69
CA GLY A 64 -7.37 -2.06 12.20
C GLY A 64 -6.09 -1.23 12.02
N ARG A 65 -4.92 -1.86 12.20
CA ARG A 65 -3.63 -1.20 11.92
C ARG A 65 -3.47 -0.86 10.43
N ILE A 66 -3.78 -1.79 9.53
CA ILE A 66 -3.70 -1.53 8.08
C ILE A 66 -4.65 -0.40 7.68
N ILE A 67 -5.91 -0.44 8.13
CA ILE A 67 -6.89 0.61 7.84
C ILE A 67 -6.41 1.96 8.37
N LYS A 68 -5.81 2.00 9.57
CA LYS A 68 -5.21 3.23 10.12
C LYS A 68 -4.09 3.75 9.22
N LEU A 69 -3.16 2.90 8.79
CA LEU A 69 -2.08 3.29 7.87
C LEU A 69 -2.65 3.81 6.55
N LEU A 70 -3.65 3.13 5.97
CA LEU A 70 -4.29 3.57 4.74
C LEU A 70 -5.04 4.90 4.94
N SER A 71 -5.67 5.12 6.09
CA SER A 71 -6.29 6.40 6.43
C SER A 71 -5.24 7.53 6.49
N GLU A 72 -4.08 7.28 7.11
CA GLU A 72 -2.97 8.24 7.12
C GLU A 72 -2.43 8.53 5.70
N ILE A 73 -2.38 7.52 4.82
CA ILE A 73 -1.99 7.70 3.41
C ILE A 73 -3.03 8.52 2.64
N GLN A 74 -4.33 8.28 2.91
CA GLN A 74 -5.44 9.03 2.30
C GLN A 74 -5.44 10.48 2.77
N GLU A 75 -5.21 10.74 4.07
CA GLU A 75 -5.07 12.10 4.61
C GLU A 75 -3.92 12.88 3.97
N ARG A 76 -2.86 12.18 3.53
CA ARG A 76 -1.74 12.75 2.75
C ARG A 76 -2.07 12.98 1.28
N GLY A 77 -3.27 12.63 0.82
CA GLY A 77 -3.74 12.80 -0.57
C GLY A 77 -3.25 11.74 -1.55
N TRP A 78 -2.55 10.70 -1.09
CA TRP A 78 -1.86 9.75 -2.00
C TRP A 78 -2.75 8.61 -2.49
N ILE A 79 -3.84 8.31 -1.78
CA ILE A 79 -4.79 7.25 -2.16
C ILE A 79 -6.22 7.69 -1.89
N THR A 80 -7.16 6.97 -2.49
CA THR A 80 -8.58 7.04 -2.16
C THR A 80 -9.08 5.66 -1.77
N MET A 81 -9.83 5.56 -0.68
CA MET A 81 -10.49 4.32 -0.25
C MET A 81 -12.00 4.38 -0.46
N TYR A 82 -12.57 3.31 -0.97
CA TYR A 82 -14.02 3.11 -1.07
C TYR A 82 -14.42 1.84 -0.34
N GLU A 83 -15.44 1.91 0.51
CA GLU A 83 -15.98 0.74 1.19
C GLU A 83 -16.73 -0.16 0.19
N LYS A 84 -16.52 -1.47 0.29
CA LYS A 84 -17.15 -2.49 -0.56
C LYS A 84 -18.31 -3.16 0.20
N PRO A 85 -19.58 -2.96 -0.20
CA PRO A 85 -20.69 -3.74 0.34
C PRO A 85 -20.61 -5.21 -0.13
N PRO A 86 -21.08 -6.21 0.65
CA PRO A 86 -21.71 -6.12 1.97
C PRO A 86 -20.74 -6.30 3.16
N VAL A 87 -19.43 -6.38 2.91
CA VAL A 87 -18.43 -6.76 3.90
C VAL A 87 -17.42 -5.64 3.96
N GLY A 88 -17.36 -4.90 5.08
CA GLY A 88 -16.70 -3.60 5.23
C GLY A 88 -15.18 -3.56 5.00
N ALA A 89 -14.72 -4.07 3.87
CA ALA A 89 -13.39 -4.02 3.27
C ALA A 89 -13.31 -2.82 2.31
N TYR A 90 -12.12 -2.30 2.13
CA TYR A 90 -11.86 -1.14 1.29
C TYR A 90 -11.22 -1.55 -0.04
N ARG A 91 -11.69 -0.92 -1.12
CA ARG A 91 -10.97 -0.81 -2.37
C ARG A 91 -10.09 0.42 -2.33
N VAL A 92 -8.82 0.24 -2.64
CA VAL A 92 -7.79 1.27 -2.58
C VAL A 92 -7.38 1.64 -4.00
N PHE A 93 -7.41 2.94 -4.28
CA PHE A 93 -6.99 3.53 -5.55
C PHE A 93 -5.83 4.47 -5.31
N ILE A 94 -4.86 4.50 -6.22
CA ILE A 94 -3.78 5.48 -6.17
C ILE A 94 -4.25 6.81 -6.77
N SER A 95 -3.93 7.92 -6.13
CA SER A 95 -4.20 9.26 -6.68
C SER A 95 -3.06 9.72 -7.58
N GLN A 96 -3.27 10.83 -8.31
CA GLN A 96 -2.18 11.44 -9.09
C GLN A 96 -1.00 11.87 -8.20
N GLU A 97 -1.26 12.38 -7.00
CA GLU A 97 -0.24 12.74 -6.03
C GLU A 97 0.49 11.50 -5.50
N GLY A 98 -0.25 10.40 -5.30
CA GLY A 98 0.31 9.09 -4.95
C GLY A 98 1.24 8.54 -6.02
N ILE A 99 0.90 8.69 -7.30
CA ILE A 99 1.76 8.30 -8.42
C ILE A 99 3.06 9.12 -8.42
N THR A 100 2.97 10.44 -8.24
CA THR A 100 4.17 11.30 -8.11
C THR A 100 5.04 10.81 -6.95
N LYS A 101 4.42 10.54 -5.80
CA LYS A 101 5.15 10.08 -4.61
C LYS A 101 5.78 8.70 -4.79
N PHE A 102 5.07 7.78 -5.43
CA PHE A 102 5.56 6.46 -5.82
C PHE A 102 6.82 6.58 -6.69
N ASN A 103 6.78 7.44 -7.73
CA ASN A 103 7.91 7.66 -8.61
C ASN A 103 9.12 8.25 -7.87
N GLU A 104 8.93 9.18 -6.94
CA GLU A 104 10.02 9.70 -6.09
C GLU A 104 10.70 8.59 -5.27
N LEU A 105 9.89 7.72 -4.63
CA LEU A 105 10.37 6.61 -3.81
C LEU A 105 11.13 5.59 -4.66
N ASN A 106 10.61 5.27 -5.85
CA ASN A 106 11.21 4.31 -6.76
C ASN A 106 12.54 4.86 -7.35
N LEU A 107 12.57 6.12 -7.80
CA LEU A 107 13.78 6.78 -8.31
C LEU A 107 14.88 6.89 -7.23
N SER A 108 14.52 7.05 -5.96
CA SER A 108 15.48 7.05 -4.85
C SER A 108 16.23 5.73 -4.73
N TRP A 109 15.58 4.62 -5.07
CA TRP A 109 16.19 3.30 -5.08
C TRP A 109 17.17 3.13 -6.25
N TRP A 110 16.78 3.51 -7.46
CA TRP A 110 17.66 3.49 -8.64
C TRP A 110 18.89 4.40 -8.49
N LYS A 111 18.69 5.62 -7.95
CA LYS A 111 19.81 6.55 -7.68
C LYS A 111 20.81 5.99 -6.66
N LYS A 112 20.36 5.19 -5.68
CA LYS A 112 21.26 4.48 -4.76
C LYS A 112 22.00 3.33 -5.44
N PHE A 113 21.35 2.63 -6.36
CA PHE A 113 21.95 1.51 -7.08
C PHE A 113 23.04 1.95 -8.07
N PHE A 114 22.80 3.03 -8.83
CA PHE A 114 23.78 3.56 -9.79
C PHE A 114 24.95 4.32 -9.16
N LYS A 115 24.80 4.88 -7.95
CA LYS A 115 25.92 5.50 -7.21
C LYS A 115 27.01 4.52 -6.78
N ARG A 116 26.79 3.21 -6.91
CA ARG A 116 27.77 2.17 -6.58
C ARG A 116 28.64 1.75 -7.78
N PHE A 117 28.31 2.25 -8.97
CA PHE A 117 29.02 1.97 -10.23
C PHE A 117 29.76 3.20 -10.79
N THR A 118 29.77 4.32 -10.07
CA THR A 118 30.60 5.51 -10.35
C THR A 118 31.57 5.70 -9.19
#